data_AF-A0A6P1CK78-F1
#
_entry.id   AF-A0A6P1CK78-F1
#
_cell.length_a   1.000
_cell.length_b   1.000
_cell.length_c   1.000
_cell.angle_alpha   90.00
_cell.angle_beta   90.00
_cell.angle_gamma   90.00
#
_symmetry.space_group_name_H-M   'P 1'
#
loop_
_entity.id
_entity.type
_entity.pdbx_description
1 polymer ?
#
loop_
_entity_poly.entity_id
_entity_poly.type
_entity_poly.pdbx_seq_one_letter_code
_entity_poly.pdbx_strand_id
1 'polypeptide(L)'
;MASLDRRGRVSNADIPRVLGWSSSTSLTIVERESVIVVRAPGQVRLIHECGYLYLPSRHRKAAGIRAGHRVLLAADLANRILLVYPPTALDRLLTGHFAMVIKEVR
;
A
#
# COMPACT_ATOMS: atom_id res chain seq x y z
N MET A 1 4.43 -4.44 8.13
CA MET A 1 2.99 -4.06 8.12
C MET A 1 2.82 -2.69 8.74
N ALA A 2 1.80 -1.93 8.34
CA ALA A 2 1.48 -0.60 8.86
C ALA A 2 -0.01 -0.47 9.19
N SER A 3 -0.37 0.34 10.18
CA SER A 3 -1.75 0.70 10.50
C SER A 3 -2.21 1.92 9.70
N LEU A 4 -3.52 1.99 9.41
CA LEU A 4 -4.15 3.20 8.90
C LEU A 4 -5.02 3.87 9.96
N ASP A 5 -4.87 5.18 10.11
CA ASP A 5 -5.81 5.99 10.87
C ASP A 5 -7.10 6.29 10.07
N ARG A 6 -8.05 6.99 10.71
CA ARG A 6 -9.33 7.36 10.07
C ARG A 6 -9.16 8.25 8.84
N ARG A 7 -8.11 9.08 8.81
CA ARG A 7 -7.78 9.99 7.71
C ARG A 7 -7.06 9.28 6.56
N GLY A 8 -6.58 8.06 6.79
CA GLY A 8 -5.87 7.25 5.81
C GLY A 8 -4.35 7.41 5.88
N ARG A 9 -3.82 8.00 6.96
CA ARG A 9 -2.37 8.06 7.21
C ARG A 9 -1.86 6.64 7.44
N VAL A 10 -0.84 6.26 6.69
CA VAL A 10 -0.10 5.01 6.89
C VAL A 10 0.97 5.23 7.94
N SER A 11 1.02 4.40 8.99
CA SER A 11 2.00 4.49 10.09
C SER A 11 3.38 3.95 9.72
N ASN A 12 3.92 4.38 8.59
CA ASN A 12 5.28 4.10 8.16
C ASN A 12 5.79 5.29 7.34
N ALA A 13 6.65 6.11 7.95
CA ALA A 13 7.25 7.27 7.31
C ALA A 13 8.50 6.93 6.47
N ASP A 14 9.10 5.76 6.68
CA ASP A 14 10.32 5.35 5.98
C ASP A 14 10.02 4.93 4.54
N ILE A 15 8.86 4.32 4.28
CA ILE A 15 8.45 3.86 2.94
C ILE A 15 8.51 4.98 1.90
N PRO A 16 7.87 6.17 2.10
CA PRO A 16 8.03 7.28 1.18
C PRO A 16 9.49 7.68 0.97
N ARG A 17 10.29 7.74 2.04
CA ARG A 17 11.70 8.14 1.98
C ARG A 17 12.54 7.17 1.14
N VAL A 18 12.43 5.86 1.35
CA VAL A 18 13.22 4.86 0.60
C VAL A 18 12.80 4.78 -0.87
N LEU A 19 11.55 5.14 -1.19
CA LEU A 19 11.06 5.28 -2.57
C LEU A 19 11.47 6.61 -3.22
N GLY A 20 12.16 7.49 -2.49
CA GLY A 20 12.56 8.82 -2.95
C GLY A 20 11.39 9.78 -3.10
N TRP A 21 10.29 9.56 -2.38
CA TRP A 21 9.10 10.39 -2.41
C TRP A 21 9.10 11.43 -1.28
N SER A 22 8.66 12.63 -1.63
CA SER A 22 8.51 13.81 -0.77
C SER A 22 7.14 14.45 -0.96
N SER A 23 6.82 15.47 -0.17
CA SER A 23 5.61 16.30 -0.37
C SER A 23 5.57 16.97 -1.75
N SER A 24 6.72 17.18 -2.40
CA SER A 24 6.85 17.71 -3.76
C SER A 24 6.87 16.62 -4.85
N THR A 25 6.71 15.34 -4.50
CA THR A 25 6.61 14.24 -5.46
C THR A 25 5.17 14.04 -5.93
N SER A 26 4.96 13.99 -7.24
CA SER A 26 3.62 13.76 -7.82
C SER A 26 3.44 12.27 -8.07
N LEU A 27 2.32 11.73 -7.59
CA LEU A 27 2.07 10.30 -7.57
C LEU A 27 0.83 9.94 -8.36
N THR A 28 0.82 8.72 -8.87
CA THR A 28 -0.34 8.03 -9.41
C THR A 28 -0.81 7.03 -8.36
N ILE A 29 -2.13 6.91 -8.21
CA ILE A 29 -2.75 5.93 -7.32
C ILE A 29 -3.89 5.26 -8.05
N VAL A 30 -3.88 3.93 -8.07
CA VAL A 30 -4.90 3.10 -8.70
C VAL A 30 -5.17 1.86 -7.85
N GLU A 31 -6.38 1.32 -7.97
CA GLU A 31 -6.76 0.06 -7.36
C GLU A 31 -6.81 -1.04 -8.42
N ARG A 32 -6.26 -2.20 -8.10
CA ARG A 32 -6.31 -3.41 -8.92
C ARG A 32 -6.54 -4.59 -7.99
N GLU A 33 -7.61 -5.34 -8.22
CA GLU A 33 -7.93 -6.56 -7.43
C GLU A 33 -7.91 -6.31 -5.90
N SER A 34 -8.48 -5.18 -5.46
CA SER A 34 -8.47 -4.73 -4.07
C SER A 34 -7.09 -4.38 -3.49
N VAL A 35 -6.03 -4.36 -4.29
CA VAL A 35 -4.70 -3.82 -3.92
C VAL A 35 -4.61 -2.37 -4.38
N ILE A 36 -4.09 -1.49 -3.52
CA ILE A 36 -3.77 -0.11 -3.94
C ILE A 36 -2.33 -0.10 -4.46
N VAL A 37 -2.14 0.43 -5.65
CA VAL A 37 -0.85 0.65 -6.30
C VAL A 37 -0.58 2.15 -6.28
N VAL A 38 0.55 2.56 -5.71
CA VAL A 38 1.04 3.94 -5.71
C VAL A 38 2.38 3.97 -6.43
N ARG A 39 2.57 4.91 -7.36
CA ARG A 39 3.83 5.05 -8.09
C ARG A 39 4.11 6.48 -8.50
N ALA A 40 5.37 6.79 -8.76
CA ALA A 40 5.76 7.99 -9.49
C ALA A 40 5.97 7.67 -10.99
N PRO A 41 5.89 8.67 -11.89
CA PRO A 41 5.28 9.98 -11.69
C PRO A 41 3.74 9.90 -11.72
N GLY A 42 3.08 11.00 -11.37
CA GLY A 42 1.64 11.16 -11.51
C GLY A 42 1.19 12.60 -11.29
N GLN A 43 -0.03 12.77 -10.76
CA GLN A 43 -0.70 14.07 -10.67
C GLN A 43 -1.22 14.42 -9.28
N VAL A 44 -1.24 13.46 -8.35
CA VAL A 44 -1.78 13.70 -7.00
C VAL A 44 -0.66 13.81 -5.97
N ARG A 45 -0.89 14.64 -4.95
CA ARG A 45 -0.03 14.72 -3.75
C ARG A 45 -0.58 13.78 -2.69
N LEU A 46 0.17 12.74 -2.36
CA LEU A 46 -0.20 11.76 -1.32
C LEU A 46 0.74 11.78 -0.13
N ILE A 47 1.89 12.46 -0.23
CA ILE A 47 2.84 12.61 0.87
C ILE A 47 2.53 13.93 1.58
N HIS A 48 2.20 13.83 2.86
CA HIS A 48 2.05 14.99 3.74
C HIS A 48 3.40 15.68 3.98
N GLU A 49 3.40 16.94 4.39
CA GLU A 49 4.62 17.71 4.67
C GLU A 49 5.54 17.03 5.69
N CYS A 50 4.95 16.33 6.68
CA CYS A 50 5.69 15.53 7.66
C CYS A 50 6.21 14.18 7.13
N GLY A 51 6.11 13.89 5.83
CA GLY A 51 6.68 12.70 5.19
C GLY A 51 5.79 11.44 5.20
N TYR A 52 4.57 11.51 5.75
CA TYR A 52 3.67 10.36 5.79
C TYR A 52 2.85 10.20 4.50
N LEU A 53 2.63 8.95 4.08
CA LEU A 53 1.70 8.61 3.02
C LEU A 53 0.25 8.65 3.51
N TYR A 54 -0.61 9.32 2.76
CA TYR A 54 -2.05 9.38 2.97
C TYR A 54 -2.80 8.71 1.83
N LEU A 55 -3.68 7.77 2.18
CA LEU A 55 -4.53 7.07 1.23
C LEU A 55 -5.93 7.71 1.21
N PRO A 56 -6.33 8.33 0.08
CA PRO A 56 -7.64 8.97 -0.03
C PRO A 56 -8.79 8.00 0.22
N SER A 57 -9.90 8.52 0.77
CA SER A 57 -11.07 7.73 1.14
C SER A 57 -11.61 6.87 -0.01
N ARG A 58 -11.65 7.42 -1.24
CA ARG A 58 -12.11 6.68 -2.43
C ARG A 58 -11.32 5.37 -2.65
N HIS A 59 -9.99 5.45 -2.54
CA HIS A 59 -9.10 4.32 -2.80
C HIS A 59 -9.14 3.31 -1.68
N ARG A 60 -9.23 3.78 -0.44
CA ARG A 60 -9.42 2.89 0.71
C ARG A 60 -10.72 2.10 0.62
N LYS A 61 -11.83 2.75 0.27
CA LYS A 61 -13.13 2.10 0.12
C LYS A 61 -13.11 1.07 -1.00
N ALA A 62 -12.57 1.41 -2.16
CA ALA A 62 -12.45 0.49 -3.30
C ALA A 62 -11.58 -0.73 -2.98
N ALA A 63 -10.54 -0.55 -2.15
CA ALA A 63 -9.71 -1.65 -1.65
C ALA A 63 -10.28 -2.38 -0.43
N GLY A 64 -11.45 -1.99 0.10
CA GLY A 64 -12.02 -2.60 1.32
C GLY A 64 -11.22 -2.29 2.60
N ILE A 65 -10.39 -1.26 2.60
CA ILE A 65 -9.61 -0.81 3.76
C ILE A 65 -10.49 0.06 4.67
N ARG A 66 -10.63 -0.36 5.93
CA ARG A 66 -11.30 0.42 6.99
C ARG A 66 -10.28 1.01 7.96
N ALA A 67 -10.69 2.04 8.70
CA ALA A 67 -9.86 2.61 9.76
C ALA A 67 -9.52 1.55 10.81
N GLY A 68 -8.28 1.53 11.30
CA GLY A 68 -7.81 0.51 12.24
C GLY A 68 -7.34 -0.79 11.59
N HIS A 69 -7.58 -1.01 10.29
CA HIS A 69 -6.93 -2.11 9.57
C HIS A 69 -5.41 -1.90 9.54
N ARG A 70 -4.70 -3.04 9.60
CA ARG A 70 -3.28 -3.09 9.26
C ARG A 70 -3.14 -3.62 7.84
N VAL A 71 -2.30 -2.97 7.05
CA VAL A 71 -2.00 -3.33 5.67
C VAL A 71 -0.56 -3.84 5.57
N LEU A 72 -0.34 -4.74 4.63
CA LEU A 72 1.02 -5.06 4.19
C LEU A 72 1.45 -4.04 3.15
N LEU A 73 2.67 -3.54 3.30
CA LEU A 73 3.32 -2.64 2.36
C LEU A 73 4.41 -3.43 1.65
N ALA A 74 4.37 -3.50 0.33
CA ALA A 74 5.40 -4.10 -0.49
C ALA A 74 5.94 -3.04 -1.46
N ALA A 75 7.22 -2.73 -1.34
CA ALA A 75 7.86 -1.70 -2.13
C ALA A 75 8.79 -2.34 -3.17
N ASP A 76 8.62 -1.94 -4.42
CA ASP A 76 9.60 -2.13 -5.48
C ASP A 76 10.42 -0.83 -5.57
N LEU A 77 11.64 -0.87 -5.03
CA LEU A 77 12.51 0.30 -4.95
C LEU A 77 13.07 0.68 -6.33
N ALA A 78 13.32 -0.30 -7.21
CA ALA A 78 13.88 -0.06 -8.53
C ALA A 78 12.89 0.70 -9.41
N ASN A 79 11.61 0.30 -9.37
CA ASN A 79 10.56 0.94 -10.15
C ASN A 79 9.83 2.07 -9.41
N ARG A 80 10.17 2.30 -8.13
CA ARG A 80 9.50 3.26 -7.24
C ARG A 80 7.99 3.02 -7.22
N ILE A 81 7.59 1.79 -6.90
CA ILE A 81 6.20 1.36 -6.78
C ILE A 81 5.96 0.89 -5.36
N LEU A 82 4.81 1.27 -4.80
CA LEU A 82 4.30 0.77 -3.53
C LEU A 82 2.99 0.04 -3.78
N LEU A 83 2.93 -1.22 -3.37
CA LEU A 83 1.71 -2.00 -3.26
C LEU A 83 1.24 -1.98 -1.80
N VAL A 84 -0.04 -1.69 -1.62
CA VAL A 84 -0.71 -1.70 -0.32
C VAL A 84 -1.76 -2.79 -0.32
N TYR A 85 -1.46 -3.87 0.39
CA TYR A 85 -2.32 -5.04 0.49
C TYR A 85 -3.22 -4.93 1.73
N PRO A 86 -4.54 -4.78 1.57
CA PRO A 86 -5.48 -4.99 2.66
C PRO A 86 -5.44 -6.44 3.15
N PRO A 87 -5.91 -6.70 4.39
CA PRO A 87 -5.99 -8.07 4.93
C PRO A 87 -6.68 -9.07 4.00
N THR A 88 -7.78 -8.67 3.35
CA THR A 88 -8.53 -9.53 2.43
C THR A 88 -7.78 -9.86 1.15
N ALA A 89 -7.02 -8.91 0.59
CA ALA A 89 -6.19 -9.18 -0.59
C ALA A 89 -4.97 -10.02 -0.22
N LEU A 90 -4.39 -9.79 0.96
CA LEU A 90 -3.28 -10.58 1.48
C LEU A 90 -3.70 -12.04 1.73
N ASP A 91 -4.87 -12.26 2.32
CA ASP A 91 -5.43 -13.59 2.56
C ASP A 91 -5.59 -14.39 1.26
N ARG A 92 -6.13 -13.76 0.21
CA ARG A 92 -6.24 -14.38 -1.13
C ARG A 92 -4.89 -14.73 -1.73
N LEU A 93 -3.91 -13.82 -1.64
CA LEU A 93 -2.54 -14.06 -2.12
C LEU A 93 -1.89 -15.25 -1.40
N LEU A 94 -2.04 -15.30 -0.07
CA LEU A 94 -1.45 -16.34 0.75
C LEU A 94 -2.14 -17.69 0.58
N THR A 95 -3.46 -17.72 0.35
CA THR A 95 -4.19 -18.98 0.11
C THR A 95 -3.61 -19.73 -1.10
N GLY A 96 -3.34 -19.02 -2.20
CA GLY A 96 -2.69 -19.62 -3.38
C GLY A 96 -1.26 -20.07 -3.08
N HIS A 97 -0.50 -19.26 -2.33
CA HIS A 97 0.88 -19.59 -1.97
C HIS A 97 0.98 -20.80 -1.03
N PHE A 98 0.14 -20.87 0.01
CA PHE A 98 0.10 -21.98 0.95
C PHE A 98 -0.22 -23.31 0.27
N ALA A 99 -1.11 -23.32 -0.72
CA ALA A 99 -1.41 -24.53 -1.48
C ALA A 99 -0.19 -25.08 -2.24
N MET A 100 0.80 -24.24 -2.57
CA MET A 100 2.06 -24.66 -3.17
C MET A 100 3.05 -25.11 -2.09
N VAL A 101 3.31 -24.27 -1.09
CA VAL A 101 4.32 -24.54 -0.04
C VAL A 101 3.98 -25.77 0.80
N ILE A 102 2.72 -25.97 1.16
CA ILE A 102 2.31 -27.11 1.99
C ILE A 102 2.44 -28.44 1.23
N LYS A 103 2.36 -28.42 -0.11
CA LYS A 103 2.58 -29.62 -0.93
C LYS A 103 4.05 -30.04 -0.97
N GLU A 104 4.99 -29.09 -0.86
CA GLU A 104 6.43 -29.37 -0.89
C GLU A 104 6.96 -29.95 0.44
N VAL A 105 6.19 -29.84 1.51
CA VAL A 105 6.56 -30.33 2.86
C VAL A 105 5.95 -31.71 3.17
N ARG A 106 5.10 -32.25 2.28
CA ARG A 106 4.52 -33.61 2.39
C ARG A 106 5.20 -34.58 1.43
#